data_AF-A0A7K1IZL2-F1
#
_entry.id   AF-A0A7K1IZL2-F1
#
_cell.length_a   1.000
_cell.length_b   1.000
_cell.length_c   1.000
_cell.angle_alpha   90.00
_cell.angle_beta   90.00
_cell.angle_gamma   90.00
#
_symmetry.space_group_name_H-M   'P 1'
#
loop_
_entity.id
_entity.type
_entity.pdbx_description
1 polymer ?
#
loop_
_entity_poly.entity_id
_entity_poly.type
_entity_poly.pdbx_seq_one_letter_code
_entity_poly.pdbx_strand_id
1 'polypeptide(L)' 'MIAADLLVAQNVGFGIISLLMIVAALRVVTVNNVVHAALWLVVVLSGAAAQYLLLSAEFVAITQVLV' A
#
# COMPACT_ATOMS: atom_id res chain seq x y z
N MET A 1 -18.85 -13.99 16.25
CA MET A 1 -18.46 -14.63 14.98
C MET A 1 -18.11 -13.57 13.95
N ILE A 2 -19.07 -12.77 13.46
CA ILE A 2 -18.86 -11.72 12.43
C ILE A 2 -17.66 -10.79 12.68
N ALA A 3 -17.44 -10.32 13.91
CA ALA A 3 -16.32 -9.42 14.22
C ALA A 3 -14.94 -10.09 14.05
N ALA A 4 -14.84 -11.39 14.34
CA ALA A 4 -13.60 -12.13 14.13
C ALA A 4 -13.32 -12.31 12.63
N ASP A 5 -14.36 -12.63 11.85
CA ASP A 5 -14.27 -12.76 10.39
C ASP A 5 -13.84 -11.43 9.73
N LEU A 6 -14.35 -10.30 10.22
CA LEU A 6 -13.95 -8.95 9.79
C LEU A 6 -12.47 -8.66 10.08
N LEU A 7 -11.99 -8.94 11.30
CA LEU A 7 -10.58 -8.76 11.64
C LEU A 7 -9.67 -9.62 10.76
N VAL A 8 -10.06 -10.88 10.51
CA VAL A 8 -9.30 -11.76 9.63
C VAL A 8 -9.24 -11.19 8.22
N ALA A 9 -10.37 -10.72 7.67
CA ALA A 9 -10.41 -10.10 6.35
C ALA A 9 -9.53 -8.84 6.27
N GLN A 10 -9.55 -7.98 7.29
CA GLN A 10 -8.71 -6.79 7.38
C GLN A 10 -7.22 -7.15 7.41
N ASN A 11 -6.82 -8.15 8.20
CA ASN A 11 -5.42 -8.61 8.29
C ASN A 11 -4.93 -9.24 6.98
N VAL A 12 -5.80 -9.98 6.29
CA VAL A 12 -5.48 -10.53 4.96
C VAL A 12 -5.31 -9.39 3.95
N GLY A 13 -6.22 -8.42 3.94
CA GLY A 13 -6.10 -7.22 3.09
C GLY A 13 -4.82 -6.44 3.35
N PHE A 14 -4.50 -6.20 4.63
CA PHE A 14 -3.25 -5.60 5.07
C PHE A 14 -2.05 -6.37 4.52
N GLY A 15 -2.00 -7.69 4.73
CA GLY A 15 -0.88 -8.54 4.30
C GLY A 15 -0.66 -8.54 2.79
N ILE A 16 -1.74 -8.58 2.00
CA ILE A 16 -1.66 -8.53 0.53
C ILE A 16 -1.05 -7.21 0.07
N ILE A 17 -1.55 -6.08 0.58
CA ILE A 17 -1.05 -4.76 0.21
C ILE A 17 0.42 -4.60 0.64
N SER A 18 0.77 -5.02 1.86
CA SER A 18 2.16 -4.97 2.34
C SER A 18 3.12 -5.79 1.47
N LEU A 19 2.71 -6.97 1.02
CA LEU A 19 3.54 -7.80 0.14
C LEU A 19 3.76 -7.13 -1.23
N LEU A 20 2.70 -6.54 -1.80
CA LEU A 20 2.82 -5.75 -3.03
C LEU A 20 3.75 -4.56 -2.86
N MET A 21 3.67 -3.85 -1.72
CA MET A 21 4.57 -2.73 -1.41
C MET A 21 6.03 -3.17 -1.32
N ILE A 22 6.32 -4.33 -0.70
CA ILE A 22 7.70 -4.86 -0.63
C ILE A 22 8.23 -5.15 -2.04
N VAL A 23 7.45 -5.82 -2.88
CA VAL A 23 7.85 -6.12 -4.27
C VAL A 23 8.07 -4.82 -5.05
N ALA A 24 7.18 -3.84 -4.91
CA ALA A 24 7.31 -2.55 -5.59
C ALA A 24 8.53 -1.75 -5.09
N ALA A 25 8.80 -1.74 -3.79
CA ALA A 25 9.97 -1.07 -3.21
C ALA A 25 11.30 -1.70 -3.70
N LEU A 26 11.35 -3.03 -3.82
CA LEU A 26 12.51 -3.70 -4.44
C LEU A 26 12.64 -3.32 -5.91
N ARG A 27 11.53 -3.21 -6.64
CA ARG A 27 11.54 -2.82 -8.06
C ARG A 27 11.95 -1.37 -8.27
N VAL A 28 11.57 -0.45 -7.37
CA VAL A 28 12.03 0.95 -7.38
C VAL A 28 13.55 1.06 -7.48
N VAL A 29 14.28 0.25 -6.73
CA VAL A 29 15.76 0.34 -6.64
C VAL A 29 16.50 -0.60 -7.59
N THR A 30 15.82 -1.58 -8.19
CA THR A 30 16.46 -2.59 -9.05
C THR A 30 16.30 -2.31 -10.54
N VAL A 31 15.36 -1.45 -10.95
CA VAL A 31 15.16 -1.14 -12.37
C VAL A 31 16.13 -0.06 -12.85
N ASN A 32 16.73 -0.27 -14.02
CA ASN A 32 17.70 0.65 -14.61
C ASN A 32 17.06 1.91 -15.23
N ASN A 33 15.75 1.87 -15.47
CA ASN A 33 15.02 2.97 -16.10
C ASN A 33 14.30 3.79 -15.04
N VAL A 34 14.63 5.08 -14.96
CA VAL A 34 14.08 6.01 -13.94
C VAL A 34 12.56 6.15 -14.04
N VAL A 35 11.98 6.12 -15.25
CA VAL A 35 10.52 6.22 -15.41
C VAL A 35 9.83 4.98 -14.85
N HIS A 36 10.38 3.79 -15.09
CA HIS A 36 9.85 2.56 -14.48
C HIS A 36 10.02 2.58 -12.97
N ALA A 37 11.15 3.07 -12.45
CA ALA A 37 11.35 3.24 -11.00
C ALA A 37 10.26 4.15 -10.42
N ALA A 38 9.95 5.27 -11.08
CA ALA A 38 8.89 6.17 -10.64
C ALA A 38 7.50 5.49 -10.63
N LEU A 39 7.17 4.68 -11.64
CA LEU A 39 5.92 3.92 -11.65
C LEU A 39 5.83 2.92 -10.48
N TRP A 40 6.93 2.25 -10.15
CA TRP A 40 6.99 1.38 -8.96
C TRP A 40 6.85 2.17 -7.65
N LEU A 41 7.38 3.40 -7.59
CA LEU A 41 7.22 4.28 -6.43
C LEU A 41 5.75 4.66 -6.23
N VAL A 42 5.02 4.96 -7.31
CA VAL A 42 3.58 5.24 -7.26
C VAL A 42 2.80 4.06 -6.66
N VAL A 43 3.17 2.82 -6.97
CA VAL A 43 2.57 1.62 -6.37
C VAL A 43 2.80 1.56 -4.86
N VAL A 44 4.02 1.88 -4.40
CA VAL A 44 4.33 1.94 -2.95
C VAL A 44 3.48 3.01 -2.25
N LEU A 45 3.42 4.23 -2.81
CA LEU A 45 2.68 5.34 -2.21
C LEU A 45 1.15 5.08 -2.19
N SER A 46 0.63 4.49 -3.27
CA SER A 46 -0.78 4.06 -3.32
C SER A 46 -1.09 2.97 -2.31
N GLY A 47 -0.15 2.02 -2.11
CA GLY A 47 -0.25 1.00 -1.07
C GLY A 47 -0.30 1.61 0.33
N ALA A 48 0.51 2.63 0.61
CA ALA A 48 0.48 3.33 1.90
C ALA A 48 -0.88 4.03 2.14
N ALA A 49 -1.44 4.70 1.12
CA ALA A 49 -2.77 5.30 1.22
C ALA A 49 -3.87 4.25 1.52
N ALA A 50 -3.81 3.10 0.84
CA ALA A 50 -4.74 2.00 1.10
C ALA A 50 -4.62 1.45 2.54
N GLN A 51 -3.40 1.34 3.07
CA GLN A 51 -3.18 0.93 4.47
C GLN A 51 -3.72 1.96 5.46
N TYR A 52 -3.57 3.25 5.20
CA TYR A 52 -4.16 4.29 6.04
C TYR A 52 -5.69 4.19 6.08
N LEU A 53 -6.35 3.89 4.97
CA LEU A 53 -7.80 3.63 4.96
C LEU A 53 -8.16 2.40 5.81
N LEU A 54 -7.42 1.29 5.67
CA LEU A 54 -7.63 0.09 6.49
C LEU A 54 -7.43 0.35 7.99
N LEU A 55 -6.58 1.30 8.35
CA LEU A 55 -6.30 1.69 9.74
C LEU A 55 -7.20 2.84 10.23
N SER A 56 -8.23 3.20 9.46
CA SER A 56 -9.16 4.30 9.78
C SER A 56 -8.46 5.68 9.91
N ALA A 57 -7.34 5.87 9.22
CA ALA A 57 -6.59 7.12 9.13
C ALA A 57 -6.91 7.88 7.82
N GLU A 58 -8.18 8.28 7.67
CA GLU A 58 -8.73 8.79 6.40
C GLU A 58 -8.07 10.08 5.91
N PHE A 59 -7.85 11.04 6.81
CA PHE A 59 -7.19 12.30 6.45
C PHE A 59 -5.78 12.07 5.90
N VAL A 60 -5.01 11.20 6.57
CA VAL A 60 -3.64 10.85 6.15
C VAL A 60 -3.69 10.13 4.79
N ALA A 61 -4.63 9.20 4.60
CA ALA A 61 -4.82 8.51 3.33
C ALA A 61 -5.06 9.47 2.16
N ILE A 62 -5.93 10.46 2.34
CA ILE A 62 -6.25 11.44 1.30
C ILE A 62 -5.02 12.32 1.02
N THR A 63 -4.37 12.83 2.08
CA THR A 63 -3.16 13.66 1.90
C THR A 63 -2.03 12.91 1.20
N GLN A 64 -1.92 11.59 1.40
CA GLN A 64 -0.93 10.74 0.73
C GLN A 64 -1.14 10.64 -0.79
N VAL A 65 -2.38 10.79 -1.26
CA VAL A 65 -2.72 10.76 -2.71
C VAL A 65 -2.56 12.16 -3.33
N LEU A 66 -2.77 13.22 -2.55
CA LEU A 66 -2.65 14.60 -3.02
C LEU A 66 -1.20 15.05 -3.27
N VAL A 67 -0.23 14.40 -2.62
CA VAL A 67 1.21 14.71 -2.71
C VAL A 67 1.88 13.75 -3.70
#